data_AF-A0A1I6E926-F1
#
_entry.id   AF-A0A1I6E926-F1
#
_cell.length_a   1.000
_cell.length_b   1.000
_cell.length_c   1.000
_cell.angle_alpha   90.00
_cell.angle_beta   90.00
_cell.angle_gamma   90.00
#
_symmetry.space_group_name_H-M   'P 1'
#
loop_
_entity.id
_entity.type
_entity.pdbx_description
1 polymer ?
#
loop_
_entity_poly.entity_id
_entity_poly.type
_entity_poly.pdbx_seq_one_letter_code
_entity_poly.pdbx_strand_id
1 'polypeptide(L)'
;MRELDKEERKLLKYLLQRGGWSRLNAVTRKFGTMEGDGFFWGEYDPESPLGILWSQALVMVGRATVEGRRCKIATIPLELREPLGEILNIN
;
A
#
# COMPACT_ATOMS: atom_id res chain seq x y z
N MET A 1 2.53 13.89 -11.63
CA MET A 1 2.68 12.61 -10.91
C MET A 1 4.06 12.61 -10.28
N ARG A 2 4.17 12.40 -8.96
CA ARG A 2 5.45 12.37 -8.25
C ARG A 2 6.10 11.00 -8.42
N GLU A 3 7.43 10.96 -8.57
CA GLU A 3 8.17 9.70 -8.55
C GLU A 3 8.15 9.06 -7.15
N LEU A 4 7.98 7.74 -7.11
CA LEU A 4 8.06 6.97 -5.87
C LEU A 4 9.49 6.96 -5.34
N ASP A 5 9.60 7.26 -4.05
CA ASP A 5 10.82 7.18 -3.27
C ASP A 5 11.19 5.72 -2.91
N LYS A 6 12.24 5.60 -2.10
CA LYS A 6 12.77 4.29 -1.70
C LYS A 6 11.81 3.52 -0.79
N GLU A 7 11.11 4.17 0.14
CA GLU A 7 10.20 3.53 1.07
C GLU A 7 8.88 3.11 0.40
N GLU A 8 8.34 3.94 -0.49
CA GLU A 8 7.16 3.57 -1.30
C GLU A 8 7.45 2.36 -2.19
N ARG A 9 8.60 2.36 -2.88
CA ARG A 9 9.02 1.20 -3.68
C ARG A 9 9.19 -0.04 -2.82
N LYS A 10 9.84 0.07 -1.65
CA LYS A 10 9.99 -1.05 -0.71
C LYS A 10 8.64 -1.58 -0.22
N LEU A 11 7.66 -0.72 0.01
CA LEU A 11 6.30 -1.12 0.41
C LEU A 11 5.63 -1.92 -0.71
N LEU A 12 5.67 -1.44 -1.96
CA LEU A 12 5.16 -2.19 -3.12
C LEU A 12 5.85 -3.55 -3.25
N LYS A 13 7.18 -3.60 -3.13
CA LYS A 13 7.93 -4.87 -3.15
C LYS A 13 7.44 -5.84 -2.08
N TYR A 14 7.29 -5.33 -0.86
CA TYR A 14 6.84 -6.11 0.29
C TYR A 14 5.44 -6.70 0.10
N LEU A 15 4.51 -5.95 -0.50
CA LEU A 15 3.17 -6.44 -0.80
C LEU A 15 3.20 -7.48 -1.93
N LEU A 16 3.91 -7.21 -3.03
CA LEU A 16 4.03 -8.13 -4.17
C LEU A 16 4.58 -9.50 -3.74
N GLN A 17 5.65 -9.53 -2.94
CA GLN A 17 6.23 -10.74 -2.36
C GLN A 17 5.26 -11.54 -1.46
N ARG A 18 4.13 -10.94 -1.07
CA ARG A 18 3.07 -11.56 -0.24
C ARG A 18 1.80 -11.86 -1.05
N GLY A 19 1.90 -11.92 -2.37
CA GLY A 19 0.76 -12.11 -3.25
C GLY A 19 -0.07 -10.84 -3.43
N GLY A 20 0.57 -9.67 -3.31
CA GLY A 20 -0.01 -8.36 -3.56
C GLY A 20 -0.83 -7.77 -2.42
N TRP A 21 -0.78 -8.30 -1.20
CA TRP A 21 -1.53 -7.74 -0.06
C TRP A 21 -0.93 -8.12 1.30
N SER A 22 -1.35 -7.42 2.36
CA SER A 22 -1.03 -7.77 3.75
C SER A 22 -2.06 -7.19 4.73
N ARG A 23 -2.12 -7.72 5.96
CA ARG A 23 -2.87 -7.10 7.06
C ARG A 23 -2.28 -5.72 7.35
N LEU A 24 -3.13 -4.71 7.53
CA LEU A 24 -2.69 -3.32 7.69
C LEU A 24 -1.74 -3.16 8.89
N ASN A 25 -1.98 -3.89 9.99
CA ASN A 25 -1.11 -3.83 11.17
C ASN A 25 0.32 -4.33 10.90
N ALA A 26 0.53 -5.24 9.95
CA ALA A 26 1.85 -5.70 9.56
C ALA A 26 2.56 -4.65 8.70
N VAL A 27 1.80 -3.92 7.86
CA VAL A 27 2.31 -2.81 7.07
C VAL A 27 2.69 -1.64 7.97
N THR A 28 1.80 -1.20 8.86
CA THR A 28 2.07 -0.02 9.70
C THR A 28 3.19 -0.22 10.71
N ARG A 29 3.39 -1.45 11.20
CA ARG A 29 4.56 -1.79 12.03
C ARG A 29 5.90 -1.67 11.27
N LYS A 30 5.90 -1.83 9.95
CA LYS A 30 7.12 -1.85 9.13
C LYS A 30 7.39 -0.53 8.41
N PHE A 31 6.35 0.16 7.98
CA PHE A 31 6.45 1.34 7.11
C PHE A 31 5.91 2.63 7.74
N GLY A 32 5.54 2.59 9.03
CA GLY A 32 4.96 3.75 9.73
C GLY A 32 3.43 3.76 9.72
N THR A 33 2.85 4.58 10.59
CA THR A 33 1.40 4.76 10.68
C THR A 33 0.89 5.64 9.54
N MET A 34 -0.43 5.61 9.32
CA MET A 34 -1.13 6.56 8.44
C MET A 34 -1.79 7.68 9.26
N GLU A 35 -1.24 7.99 10.43
CA GLU A 35 -1.79 9.04 11.28
C GLU A 35 -1.55 10.39 10.57
N GLY A 36 -2.62 11.16 10.36
CA GLY A 36 -2.60 12.35 9.50
C GLY A 36 -3.03 12.09 8.05
N ASP A 37 -2.75 10.91 7.50
CA ASP A 37 -3.05 10.54 6.10
C ASP A 37 -4.48 10.01 5.90
N GLY A 38 -5.46 10.81 6.36
CA GLY A 38 -6.87 10.49 6.31
C GLY A 38 -7.50 10.66 4.91
N PHE A 39 -8.73 11.19 4.89
CA PHE A 39 -9.56 11.29 3.68
C PHE A 39 -9.54 12.69 3.04
N PHE A 40 -8.80 13.64 3.62
CA PHE A 40 -8.72 15.04 3.17
C PHE A 40 -7.48 15.33 2.31
N TRP A 41 -7.14 14.43 1.38
CA TRP A 41 -5.97 14.64 0.50
C TRP A 41 -6.11 15.82 -0.48
N GLY A 42 -7.32 16.38 -0.63
CA GLY A 42 -7.50 17.63 -1.35
C GLY A 42 -6.99 18.86 -0.60
N GLU A 43 -6.76 18.74 0.72
CA GLU A 43 -6.31 19.81 1.61
C GLU A 43 -4.90 19.52 2.17
N TYR A 44 -4.60 18.25 2.44
CA TYR A 44 -3.33 17.81 3.03
C TYR A 44 -2.78 16.60 2.27
N ASP A 45 -1.65 16.79 1.59
CA ASP A 45 -0.96 15.69 0.93
C ASP A 45 -0.57 14.62 1.97
N PRO A 46 -0.74 13.32 1.65
CA PRO A 46 -0.28 12.27 2.54
C PRO A 46 1.26 12.26 2.62
N GLU A 47 1.78 11.97 3.80
CA GLU A 47 3.22 11.94 4.07
C GLU A 47 3.75 10.53 4.29
N SER A 48 2.91 9.59 4.73
CA SER A 48 3.33 8.21 4.92
C SER A 48 3.48 7.49 3.58
N PRO A 49 4.41 6.51 3.48
CA PRO A 49 4.57 5.72 2.26
C PRO A 49 3.28 5.03 1.81
N LEU A 50 2.45 4.59 2.76
CA LEU A 50 1.17 3.94 2.46
C LEU A 50 0.11 4.95 1.98
N GLY A 51 0.06 6.13 2.59
CA GLY A 51 -0.84 7.21 2.18
C GLY A 51 -0.54 7.70 0.77
N ILE A 52 0.74 7.90 0.44
CA ILE A 52 1.20 8.31 -0.90
C ILE A 52 0.84 7.26 -1.96
N LEU A 53 1.05 5.98 -1.67
CA LEU A 53 0.67 4.92 -2.62
C LEU A 53 -0.84 4.80 -2.78
N TRP A 54 -1.60 5.06 -1.71
CA TRP A 54 -3.05 5.02 -1.75
C TRP A 54 -3.65 6.20 -2.52
N SER A 55 -3.07 7.40 -2.40
CA SER A 55 -3.49 8.58 -3.19
C SER A 55 -3.23 8.43 -4.69
N GLN A 56 -2.26 7.60 -5.06
CA GLN A 56 -1.96 7.26 -6.45
C GLN A 56 -2.71 6.02 -6.95
N ALA A 57 -3.64 5.45 -6.17
CA ALA A 57 -4.38 4.23 -6.50
C ALA A 57 -3.51 2.98 -6.77
N LEU A 58 -2.24 3.00 -6.33
CA LEU A 58 -1.32 1.86 -6.45
C LEU A 58 -1.55 0.81 -5.35
N VAL A 59 -2.09 1.25 -4.21
CA VAL A 59 -2.50 0.41 -3.09
C VAL A 59 -3.88 0.87 -2.62
N MET A 60 -4.70 -0.06 -2.14
CA MET A 60 -6.00 0.21 -1.53
C MET A 60 -5.97 -0.19 -0.05
N VAL A 61 -6.45 0.68 0.82
CA VAL A 61 -6.65 0.39 2.25
C VAL A 61 -8.13 0.14 2.50
N GLY A 62 -8.46 -1.05 3.00
CA GLY A 62 -9.85 -1.47 3.17
C GLY A 62 -10.04 -2.48 4.29
N ARG A 63 -11.23 -3.08 4.36
CA ARG A 63 -11.54 -4.18 5.29
C ARG A 63 -11.85 -5.44 4.50
N ALA A 64 -11.31 -6.57 4.94
CA ALA A 64 -11.58 -7.89 4.37
C ALA A 64 -11.73 -8.93 5.48
N THR A 65 -12.35 -10.06 5.16
CA THR A 65 -12.39 -11.24 6.03
C THR A 65 -11.19 -12.11 5.71
N VAL A 66 -10.28 -12.27 6.68
CA VAL A 66 -9.08 -13.11 6.57
C VAL A 66 -9.14 -14.13 7.69
N GLU A 67 -9.11 -15.43 7.35
CA GLU A 67 -9.19 -16.53 8.34
C GLU A 67 -10.41 -16.38 9.27
N GLY A 68 -11.57 -16.05 8.70
CA GLY A 68 -12.82 -15.86 9.45
C GLY A 68 -12.90 -14.59 10.29
N ARG A 69 -11.88 -13.71 10.27
CA ARG A 69 -11.85 -12.47 11.05
C ARG A 69 -11.87 -11.24 10.13
N ARG A 70 -12.77 -10.29 10.41
CA ARG A 70 -12.80 -8.99 9.73
C ARG A 70 -11.62 -8.15 10.20
N CYS A 71 -10.71 -7.79 9.29
CA CYS A 71 -9.53 -6.99 9.60
C CYS A 71 -9.27 -5.93 8.51
N LYS A 72 -8.46 -4.92 8.85
CA LYS A 72 -7.99 -3.94 7.86
C LYS A 72 -6.83 -4.55 7.06
N ILE A 73 -6.82 -4.31 5.75
CA ILE A 73 -5.77 -4.77 4.83
C ILE A 73 -5.26 -3.62 3.97
N ALA A 74 -4.06 -3.78 3.44
CA ALA A 74 -3.54 -3.03 2.30
C ALA A 74 -3.35 -4.01 1.14
N THR A 75 -3.83 -3.66 -0.06
CA THR A 75 -3.74 -4.52 -1.24
C THR A 75 -3.37 -3.73 -2.49
N ILE A 76 -2.52 -4.30 -3.34
CA ILE A 76 -2.32 -3.86 -4.71
C ILE A 76 -3.49 -4.40 -5.54
N PRO A 77 -4.19 -3.55 -6.34
CA PRO A 77 -5.19 -4.00 -7.31
C PRO A 77 -4.64 -5.13 -8.19
N LEU A 78 -5.46 -6.14 -8.48
CA LEU A 78 -5.01 -7.39 -9.09
C LEU A 78 -4.28 -7.14 -10.42
N GLU A 79 -4.87 -6.28 -11.24
CA GLU A 79 -4.42 -5.82 -12.54
C GLU A 79 -3.09 -5.05 -12.51
N LEU A 80 -2.72 -4.46 -11.37
CA LEU A 80 -1.46 -3.74 -11.22
C LEU A 80 -0.30 -4.62 -10.76
N ARG A 81 -0.56 -5.84 -10.27
CA ARG A 81 0.48 -6.67 -9.65
C ARG A 81 1.57 -7.09 -10.63
N GLU A 82 1.18 -7.57 -11.80
CA GLU A 82 2.12 -8.00 -12.83
C GLU A 82 2.93 -6.83 -13.39
N PRO A 83 2.32 -5.73 -13.88
CA PRO A 83 3.08 -4.56 -14.34
C PRO A 83 4.02 -3.98 -13.28
N LEU A 84 3.58 -3.90 -12.02
CA LEU A 84 4.44 -3.42 -10.93
C LEU A 84 5.57 -4.40 -10.61
N GLY A 85 5.33 -5.70 -10.70
CA GLY A 85 6.36 -6.72 -10.52
C GLY A 85 7.47 -6.64 -11.57
N GLU A 86 7.11 -6.40 -12.84
CA GLU A 86 8.06 -6.17 -13.93
C GLU A 86 8.86 -4.88 -13.69
N ILE A 87 8.17 -3.75 -13.46
CA ILE A 87 8.81 -2.44 -13.24
C ILE A 87 9.77 -2.47 -12.04
N LEU A 88 9.44 -3.24 -11.01
CA LEU A 88 10.22 -3.30 -9.77
C LEU A 88 11.22 -4.48 -9.73
N ASN A 89 11.28 -5.31 -10.77
CA ASN A 89 12.12 -6.51 -10.89
C ASN A 89 11.93 -7.48 -9.71
N ILE A 90 10.71 -7.99 -9.53
CA ILE A 90 10.34 -8.90 -8.42
C ILE A 90 9.55 -10.13 -8.89
N ASN A 91 9.43 -10.32 -10.21
CA ASN A 91 8.87 -11.52 -10.83
C ASN A 91 9.99 -12.42 -11.33
#